data_AF-A0A7M3SXB4-F1
#
_entry.id   AF-A0A7M3SXB4-F1
#
_cell.length_a   1.000
_cell.length_b   1.000
_cell.length_c   1.000
_cell.angle_alpha   90.00
_cell.angle_beta   90.00
_cell.angle_gamma   90.00
#
_symmetry.space_group_name_H-M   'P 1'
#
loop_
_entity.id
_entity.type
_entity.pdbx_description
1 polymer ?
#
loop_
_entity_poly.entity_id
_entity_poly.type
_entity_poly.pdbx_seq_one_letter_code
_entity_poly.pdbx_strand_id
1 'polypeptide(L)'
;MKNSILLLFFLNFCPCLPAQEKIEKISWQEERPLTWADFKAAPDYSISYSANTNSGISYSWNYSTATGEPVLEYEVFSNFYPKRSWVKGIENEEYLLAHEQLHFDISELHARKLRKAVEEYEIGRNIRRDLRNIYDRIDKERVTMQNQFDRETSHSENRSAEMKWRKFIAAELKKLGNYSNQ
;
A
#
# COMPACT_ATOMS: atom_id res chain seq x y z
N MET A 1 26.08 44.15 -55.18
CA MET A 1 24.84 43.51 -54.68
C MET A 1 25.08 42.01 -54.75
N LYS A 2 25.16 41.21 -53.70
CA LYS A 2 24.38 41.11 -52.45
C LYS A 2 25.30 40.50 -51.36
N ASN A 3 25.23 41.02 -50.13
CA ASN A 3 25.84 40.37 -48.96
C ASN A 3 24.87 39.29 -48.44
N SER A 4 25.33 38.05 -48.37
CA SER A 4 24.59 36.97 -47.70
C SER A 4 25.09 36.86 -46.26
N ILE A 5 24.24 37.21 -45.29
CA ILE A 5 24.48 36.98 -43.86
C ILE A 5 23.83 35.63 -43.52
N LEU A 6 24.63 34.66 -43.08
CA LEU A 6 24.16 33.37 -42.59
C LEU A 6 23.93 33.49 -41.07
N LEU A 7 22.67 33.58 -40.63
CA LEU A 7 22.32 33.51 -39.21
C LEU A 7 22.22 32.04 -38.76
N LEU A 8 23.14 31.61 -37.91
CA LEU A 8 23.07 30.32 -37.20
C LEU A 8 22.27 30.51 -35.91
N PHE A 9 21.04 30.00 -35.88
CA PHE A 9 20.24 29.86 -34.66
C PHE A 9 20.65 28.59 -33.93
N PHE A 10 21.40 28.73 -32.83
CA PHE A 10 21.60 27.65 -31.86
C PHE A 10 20.37 27.57 -30.93
N LEU A 11 19.42 26.69 -31.26
CA LEU A 11 18.37 26.25 -30.35
C LEU A 11 19.02 25.43 -29.22
N ASN A 12 19.31 26.08 -28.10
CA ASN A 12 19.62 25.41 -26.84
C ASN A 12 18.35 24.72 -26.33
N PHE A 13 18.12 23.49 -26.80
CA PHE A 13 17.15 22.59 -26.18
C PHE A 13 17.75 22.14 -24.84
N CYS A 14 17.25 22.71 -23.74
CA CYS A 14 17.50 22.20 -22.40
C CYS A 14 16.48 21.07 -22.16
N PRO A 15 16.86 19.78 -22.19
CA PRO A 15 15.95 18.73 -21.79
C PRO A 15 15.72 18.82 -20.28
N CYS A 16 14.65 19.50 -19.88
CA CYS A 16 14.08 19.36 -18.55
C CYS A 16 13.51 17.95 -18.46
N LEU A 17 14.32 16.99 -18.00
CA LEU A 17 13.82 15.68 -17.60
C LEU A 17 12.86 15.90 -16.42
N PRO A 18 11.56 15.56 -16.51
CA PRO A 18 10.71 15.51 -15.33
C PRO A 18 11.37 14.66 -14.25
N ALA A 19 11.72 15.30 -13.13
CA ALA A 19 12.14 14.60 -11.92
C ALA A 19 10.98 13.71 -11.49
N GLN A 20 11.21 12.40 -11.41
CA GLN A 20 10.19 11.46 -11.00
C GLN A 20 9.84 11.75 -9.53
N GLU A 21 8.66 12.31 -9.31
CA GLU A 21 8.19 12.65 -7.97
C GLU A 21 8.16 11.37 -7.13
N LYS A 22 8.95 11.33 -6.06
CA LYS A 22 8.96 10.18 -5.14
C LYS A 22 7.56 10.05 -4.56
N ILE A 23 6.91 8.90 -4.80
CA ILE A 23 5.59 8.62 -4.23
C ILE A 23 5.70 8.65 -2.71
N GLU A 24 5.03 9.61 -2.09
CA GLU A 24 4.92 9.71 -0.65
C GLU A 24 4.14 8.51 -0.11
N LYS A 25 4.71 7.82 0.87
CA LYS A 25 4.11 6.66 1.52
C LYS A 25 4.47 6.62 2.99
N ILE A 26 3.56 6.06 3.79
CA ILE A 26 3.72 5.79 5.22
C ILE A 26 3.69 4.28 5.37
N SER A 27 4.77 3.69 5.87
CA SER A 27 4.78 2.27 6.20
C SER A 27 4.05 2.01 7.51
N TRP A 28 3.34 0.89 7.58
CA TRP A 28 2.56 0.51 8.76
C TRP A 28 3.49 0.29 9.95
N GLN A 29 3.13 0.83 11.11
CA GLN A 29 3.83 0.66 12.38
C GLN A 29 2.77 0.62 13.50
N GLU A 30 2.95 -0.27 14.48
CA GLU A 30 1.98 -0.45 15.58
C GLU A 30 1.89 0.83 16.43
N GLU A 31 3.03 1.51 16.63
CA GLU A 31 3.15 2.71 17.45
C GLU A 31 2.85 4.02 16.70
N ARG A 32 2.60 3.96 15.38
CA ARG A 32 2.27 5.12 14.56
C ARG A 32 0.94 4.92 13.82
N PRO A 33 -0.21 5.01 14.52
CA PRO A 33 -1.51 5.02 13.86
C PRO A 33 -1.64 6.25 12.95
N LEU A 34 -2.53 6.15 11.96
CA LEU A 34 -2.87 7.25 11.07
C LEU A 34 -3.50 8.41 11.84
N THR A 35 -3.25 9.61 11.34
CA THR A 35 -3.89 10.85 11.79
C THR A 35 -4.55 11.53 10.60
N TRP A 36 -5.51 12.43 10.84
CA TRP A 36 -6.13 13.18 9.75
C TRP A 36 -5.13 14.02 8.93
N ALA A 37 -3.98 14.41 9.51
CA ALA A 37 -2.91 15.10 8.79
C ALA A 37 -2.24 14.23 7.71
N ASP A 38 -2.41 12.91 7.76
CA ASP A 38 -1.89 11.98 6.76
C ASP A 38 -2.79 11.92 5.49
N PHE A 39 -4.03 12.40 5.54
CA PHE A 39 -4.98 12.40 4.41
C PHE A 39 -4.84 13.69 3.58
N LYS A 40 -3.98 13.65 2.54
CA LYS A 40 -3.53 14.84 1.82
C LYS A 40 -4.14 15.02 0.43
N ALA A 41 -4.91 14.05 -0.05
CA ALA A 41 -5.58 14.17 -1.34
C ALA A 41 -6.81 15.09 -1.26
N ALA A 42 -7.17 15.70 -2.38
CA ALA A 42 -8.42 16.44 -2.49
C ALA A 42 -9.61 15.47 -2.36
N PRO A 43 -10.65 15.80 -1.57
CA PRO A 43 -11.79 14.93 -1.41
C PRO A 43 -12.58 14.74 -2.70
N ASP A 44 -13.05 13.52 -2.93
CA ASP A 44 -13.99 13.25 -4.01
C ASP A 44 -15.41 13.53 -3.52
N TYR A 45 -15.96 14.66 -3.95
CA TYR A 45 -17.33 15.07 -3.60
C TYR A 45 -18.41 14.29 -4.35
N SER A 46 -18.05 13.47 -5.35
CA SER A 46 -19.02 12.68 -6.14
C SER A 46 -19.49 11.40 -5.43
N ILE A 47 -18.71 10.89 -4.48
CA ILE A 47 -19.07 9.70 -3.70
C ILE A 47 -19.73 10.05 -2.36
N SER A 48 -20.52 9.18 -1.76
CA SER A 48 -21.23 9.48 -0.50
C SER A 48 -20.37 9.30 0.76
N TYR A 49 -19.24 8.60 0.68
CA TYR A 49 -18.41 8.29 1.85
C TYR A 49 -17.63 9.51 2.35
N SER A 50 -17.40 9.59 3.65
CA SER A 50 -16.71 10.71 4.30
C SER A 50 -15.19 10.64 4.19
N ALA A 51 -14.61 9.47 3.92
CA ALA A 51 -13.17 9.32 3.74
C ALA A 51 -12.83 8.18 2.77
N ASN A 52 -11.56 8.15 2.34
CA ASN A 52 -10.98 7.06 1.59
C ASN A 52 -9.53 6.83 2.02
N THR A 53 -9.22 5.57 2.34
CA THR A 53 -7.86 5.09 2.59
C THR A 53 -7.29 4.37 1.38
N ASN A 54 -6.23 4.93 0.81
CA ASN A 54 -5.41 4.23 -0.18
C ASN A 54 -4.26 3.50 0.54
N SER A 55 -4.33 2.17 0.61
CA SER A 55 -3.28 1.32 1.17
C SER A 55 -2.99 0.08 0.32
N GLY A 56 -1.79 -0.48 0.44
CA GLY A 56 -1.39 -1.69 -0.27
C GLY A 56 -0.03 -2.24 0.12
N ILE A 57 0.39 -3.31 -0.55
CA ILE A 57 1.63 -4.02 -0.26
C ILE A 57 2.70 -3.61 -1.28
N SER A 58 3.89 -3.26 -0.81
CA SER A 58 5.11 -3.19 -1.63
C SER A 58 5.95 -4.44 -1.37
N TYR A 59 6.41 -5.07 -2.45
CA TYR A 59 7.13 -6.34 -2.40
C TYR A 59 8.32 -6.32 -3.37
N SER A 60 9.49 -6.65 -2.86
CA SER A 60 10.73 -6.86 -3.63
C SER A 60 11.40 -8.13 -3.16
N TRP A 61 12.15 -8.76 -4.06
CA TRP A 61 12.93 -9.94 -3.74
C TRP A 61 14.12 -10.08 -4.68
N ASN A 62 15.15 -10.75 -4.21
CA ASN A 62 16.35 -11.08 -4.95
C ASN A 62 16.72 -12.55 -4.74
N TYR A 63 17.28 -13.17 -5.77
CA TYR A 63 17.67 -14.58 -5.74
C TYR A 63 19.10 -14.74 -6.24
N SER A 64 19.92 -15.45 -5.48
CA SER A 64 21.32 -15.70 -5.79
C SER A 64 21.71 -17.14 -5.51
N THR A 65 22.58 -17.70 -6.35
CA THR A 65 23.26 -19.00 -6.13
C THR A 65 24.78 -18.83 -6.02
N ALA A 66 25.26 -17.59 -5.84
CA ALA A 66 26.69 -17.28 -5.90
C ALA A 66 27.50 -17.94 -4.76
N THR A 67 26.85 -18.27 -3.65
CA THR A 67 27.46 -18.91 -2.47
C THR A 67 27.49 -20.44 -2.56
N GLY A 68 27.02 -21.03 -3.67
CA GLY A 68 26.84 -22.47 -3.83
C GLY A 68 25.49 -22.99 -3.34
N GLU A 69 24.81 -22.24 -2.46
CA GLU A 69 23.46 -22.52 -1.99
C GLU A 69 22.47 -21.46 -2.50
N PRO A 70 21.22 -21.83 -2.84
CA PRO A 70 20.21 -20.86 -3.23
C PRO A 70 19.80 -19.95 -2.06
N VAL A 71 19.93 -18.63 -2.23
CA VAL A 71 19.54 -17.61 -1.26
C VAL A 71 18.42 -16.76 -1.85
N LEU A 72 17.30 -16.64 -1.13
CA LEU A 72 16.18 -15.77 -1.43
C LEU A 72 16.10 -14.66 -0.38
N GLU A 73 16.35 -13.43 -0.79
CA GLU A 73 16.16 -12.22 0.02
C GLU A 73 14.85 -11.56 -0.38
N TYR A 74 14.10 -11.01 0.57
CA TYR A 74 12.85 -10.34 0.28
C TYR A 74 12.57 -9.18 1.23
N GLU A 75 11.79 -8.22 0.76
CA GLU A 75 11.24 -7.12 1.57
C GLU A 75 9.75 -6.98 1.28
N VAL A 76 8.95 -6.83 2.34
CA VAL A 76 7.50 -6.65 2.25
C VAL A 76 7.06 -5.53 3.18
N PHE A 77 6.41 -4.52 2.63
CA PHE A 77 5.88 -3.38 3.38
C PHE A 77 4.39 -3.20 3.13
N SER A 78 3.60 -3.01 4.19
CA SER A 78 2.27 -2.40 4.07
C SER A 78 2.42 -0.88 4.07
N ASN A 79 1.86 -0.21 3.06
CA ASN A 79 2.00 1.22 2.87
C ASN A 79 0.64 1.91 2.71
N PHE A 80 0.50 3.05 3.37
CA PHE A 80 -0.55 4.05 3.17
C PHE A 80 -0.03 5.16 2.26
N TYR A 81 -0.88 5.70 1.39
CA TYR A 81 -0.50 6.71 0.39
C TYR A 81 -1.20 8.05 0.62
N PRO A 82 -0.58 9.00 1.36
CA PRO A 82 -1.19 10.28 1.74
C PRO A 82 -1.83 11.07 0.61
N LYS A 83 -1.13 11.19 -0.53
CA LYS A 83 -1.59 11.93 -1.72
C LYS A 83 -2.68 11.21 -2.53
N ARG A 84 -3.17 10.07 -2.05
CA ARG A 84 -4.27 9.30 -2.63
C ARG A 84 -5.39 9.01 -1.63
N SER A 85 -5.22 9.44 -0.38
CA SER A 85 -6.19 9.28 0.70
C SER A 85 -6.76 10.65 1.08
N TRP A 86 -8.06 10.74 1.29
CA TRP A 86 -8.76 11.99 1.54
C TRP A 86 -9.88 11.83 2.57
N VAL A 87 -10.34 12.95 3.13
CA VAL A 87 -11.47 13.02 4.06
C VAL A 87 -12.29 14.30 3.80
N LYS A 88 -13.61 14.23 3.92
CA LYS A 88 -14.54 15.37 3.89
C LYS A 88 -15.60 15.22 4.97
N GLY A 89 -16.03 16.34 5.54
CA GLY A 89 -17.19 16.41 6.44
C GLY A 89 -17.11 15.39 7.57
N ILE A 90 -16.44 15.74 8.68
CA ILE A 90 -16.22 14.76 9.72
C ILE A 90 -17.32 14.80 10.77
N GLU A 91 -18.14 13.75 10.78
CA GLU A 91 -19.00 13.43 11.92
C GLU A 91 -18.33 12.29 12.70
N ASN A 92 -18.06 12.51 14.00
CA ASN A 92 -17.36 11.56 14.87
C ASN A 92 -15.95 11.17 14.37
N GLU A 93 -15.04 12.14 14.43
CA GLU A 93 -13.64 12.05 13.93
C GLU A 93 -12.89 10.80 14.38
N GLU A 94 -12.98 10.44 15.65
CA GLU A 94 -12.22 9.31 16.20
C GLU A 94 -12.71 7.97 15.65
N TYR A 95 -14.04 7.80 15.55
CA TYR A 95 -14.61 6.57 15.03
C TYR A 95 -14.27 6.37 13.55
N LEU A 96 -14.46 7.40 12.73
CA LEU A 96 -14.15 7.34 11.31
C LEU A 96 -12.65 7.13 11.07
N LEU A 97 -11.77 7.78 11.83
CA LEU A 97 -10.32 7.58 11.69
C LEU A 97 -9.95 6.11 11.97
N ALA A 98 -10.56 5.51 12.98
CA ALA A 98 -10.32 4.12 13.30
C ALA A 98 -10.95 3.13 12.29
N HIS A 99 -12.00 3.53 11.56
CA HIS A 99 -12.48 2.80 10.38
C HIS A 99 -11.43 2.80 9.26
N GLU A 100 -10.91 3.99 8.93
CA GLU A 100 -9.86 4.18 7.93
C GLU A 100 -8.55 3.47 8.30
N GLN A 101 -8.16 3.50 9.59
CA GLN A 101 -7.03 2.72 10.10
C GLN A 101 -7.22 1.22 9.87
N LEU A 102 -8.44 0.70 10.00
CA LEU A 102 -8.68 -0.73 9.83
C LEU A 102 -8.45 -1.20 8.38
N HIS A 103 -8.67 -0.34 7.38
CA HIS A 103 -8.24 -0.64 6.01
C HIS A 103 -6.72 -0.81 5.91
N PHE A 104 -5.96 0.04 6.60
CA PHE A 104 -4.51 -0.07 6.63
C PHE A 104 -4.05 -1.33 7.38
N ASP A 105 -4.73 -1.68 8.47
CA ASP A 105 -4.48 -2.90 9.25
C ASP A 105 -4.79 -4.17 8.45
N ILE A 106 -5.84 -4.16 7.59
CA ILE A 106 -6.12 -5.25 6.65
C ILE A 106 -4.96 -5.41 5.65
N SER A 107 -4.38 -4.31 5.17
CA SER A 107 -3.20 -4.35 4.31
C SER A 107 -1.98 -4.91 5.02
N GLU A 108 -1.75 -4.55 6.30
CA GLU A 108 -0.68 -5.15 7.09
C GLU A 108 -0.92 -6.63 7.35
N LEU A 109 -2.14 -7.06 7.68
CA LEU A 109 -2.47 -8.47 7.85
C LEU A 109 -2.06 -9.29 6.62
N HIS A 110 -2.31 -8.78 5.42
CA HIS A 110 -1.92 -9.46 4.18
C HIS A 110 -0.43 -9.33 3.88
N ALA A 111 0.23 -8.25 4.30
CA ALA A 111 1.68 -8.16 4.27
C ALA A 111 2.33 -9.25 5.16
N ARG A 112 1.81 -9.48 6.37
CA ARG A 112 2.26 -10.57 7.26
C ARG A 112 2.05 -11.95 6.65
N LYS A 113 0.90 -12.17 6.00
CA LYS A 113 0.64 -13.41 5.24
C LYS A 113 1.63 -13.59 4.09
N LEU A 114 2.01 -12.52 3.40
CA LEU A 114 3.00 -12.57 2.32
C LEU A 114 4.39 -12.91 2.85
N ARG A 115 4.86 -12.24 3.91
CA ARG A 115 6.14 -12.57 4.56
C ARG A 115 6.20 -14.03 4.95
N LYS A 116 5.16 -14.53 5.64
CA LYS A 116 5.02 -15.95 5.98
C LYS A 116 5.13 -16.86 4.75
N ALA A 117 4.36 -16.57 3.70
CA ALA A 117 4.32 -17.42 2.51
C ALA A 117 5.65 -17.42 1.73
N VAL A 118 6.39 -16.32 1.73
CA VAL A 118 7.72 -16.23 1.10
C VAL A 118 8.78 -16.90 1.95
N GLU A 119 8.72 -16.78 3.27
CA GLU A 119 9.63 -17.46 4.19
C GLU A 119 9.47 -18.99 4.16
N GLU A 120 8.25 -19.49 4.01
CA GLU A 120 7.95 -20.91 3.89
C GLU A 120 8.09 -21.45 2.45
N TYR A 121 8.47 -20.62 1.48
CA TYR A 121 8.60 -21.03 0.08
C TYR A 121 9.86 -21.86 -0.14
N GLU A 122 9.67 -23.10 -0.60
CA GLU A 122 10.76 -23.95 -1.07
C GLU A 122 11.27 -23.49 -2.44
N ILE A 123 12.55 -23.15 -2.53
CA ILE A 123 13.17 -22.62 -3.74
C ILE A 123 13.12 -23.67 -4.86
N GLY A 124 12.30 -23.38 -5.87
CA GLY A 124 12.15 -24.20 -7.08
C GLY A 124 12.71 -23.55 -8.34
N ARG A 125 12.76 -24.33 -9.42
CA ARG A 125 13.18 -23.86 -10.76
C ARG A 125 12.35 -22.70 -11.31
N ASN A 126 11.15 -22.47 -10.78
CA ASN A 126 10.19 -21.47 -11.25
C ASN A 126 9.97 -20.31 -10.27
N ILE A 127 10.94 -20.01 -9.40
CA ILE A 127 10.86 -18.99 -8.34
C ILE A 127 10.17 -17.68 -8.77
N ARG A 128 10.52 -17.12 -9.93
CA ARG A 128 9.89 -15.89 -10.45
C ARG A 128 8.37 -16.01 -10.60
N ARG A 129 7.91 -17.14 -11.14
CA ARG A 129 6.49 -17.39 -11.38
C ARG A 129 5.78 -17.72 -10.07
N ASP A 130 6.41 -18.52 -9.22
CA ASP A 130 5.81 -18.98 -7.98
C ASP A 130 5.63 -17.81 -7.00
N LEU A 131 6.66 -16.96 -6.82
CA LEU A 131 6.58 -15.75 -6.00
C LEU A 131 5.56 -14.73 -6.52
N ARG A 132 5.42 -14.60 -7.84
CA ARG A 132 4.36 -13.77 -8.46
C ARG A 132 2.98 -14.31 -8.09
N ASN A 133 2.76 -15.61 -8.25
CA ASN A 133 1.47 -16.23 -7.93
C ASN A 133 1.12 -16.11 -6.45
N ILE A 134 2.12 -16.22 -5.55
CA ILE A 134 1.94 -15.99 -4.11
C ILE A 134 1.47 -14.55 -3.87
N TYR A 135 2.16 -13.56 -4.44
CA TYR A 135 1.79 -12.15 -4.30
C TYR A 135 0.39 -11.87 -4.85
N ASP A 136 0.11 -12.27 -6.10
CA ASP A 136 -1.17 -11.99 -6.78
C ASP A 136 -2.36 -12.58 -6.01
N ARG A 137 -2.19 -13.79 -5.47
CA ARG A 137 -3.22 -14.42 -4.63
C ARG A 137 -3.46 -13.62 -3.35
N ILE A 138 -2.40 -13.22 -2.65
CA ILE A 138 -2.50 -12.52 -1.36
C ILE A 138 -3.06 -11.10 -1.55
N ASP A 139 -2.67 -10.39 -2.60
CA ASP A 139 -3.24 -9.06 -2.89
C ASP A 139 -4.72 -9.17 -3.30
N LYS A 140 -5.12 -10.22 -4.03
CA LYS A 140 -6.53 -10.50 -4.30
C LYS A 140 -7.32 -10.78 -3.02
N GLU A 141 -6.77 -11.57 -2.10
CA GLU A 141 -7.38 -11.83 -0.79
C GLU A 141 -7.54 -10.54 0.03
N ARG A 142 -6.54 -9.66 0.00
CA ARG A 142 -6.57 -8.34 0.65
C ARG A 142 -7.69 -7.47 0.10
N VAL A 143 -7.78 -7.32 -1.21
CA VAL A 143 -8.84 -6.53 -1.87
C VAL A 143 -10.21 -7.12 -1.55
N THR A 144 -10.34 -8.45 -1.58
CA THR A 144 -11.59 -9.14 -1.22
C THR A 144 -12.01 -8.85 0.22
N MET A 145 -11.06 -8.86 1.16
CA MET A 145 -11.34 -8.57 2.57
C MET A 145 -11.71 -7.10 2.80
N GLN A 146 -11.06 -6.14 2.14
CA GLN A 146 -11.44 -4.72 2.23
C GLN A 146 -12.88 -4.51 1.75
N ASN A 147 -13.23 -5.05 0.56
CA ASN A 147 -14.60 -4.94 0.03
C ASN A 147 -15.63 -5.63 0.94
N GLN A 148 -15.24 -6.71 1.61
CA GLN A 148 -16.10 -7.39 2.58
C GLN A 148 -16.31 -6.53 3.83
N PHE A 149 -15.25 -5.92 4.35
CA PHE A 149 -15.31 -5.01 5.49
C PHE A 149 -16.23 -3.81 5.21
N ASP A 150 -16.05 -3.14 4.06
CA ASP A 150 -16.90 -2.03 3.62
C ASP A 150 -18.37 -2.44 3.55
N ARG A 151 -18.65 -3.57 2.90
CA ARG A 151 -20.02 -4.07 2.74
C ARG A 151 -20.68 -4.38 4.10
N GLU A 152 -19.98 -5.07 4.98
CA GLU A 152 -20.54 -5.53 6.26
C GLU A 152 -20.68 -4.41 7.29
N THR A 153 -19.80 -3.41 7.24
CA THR A 153 -19.91 -2.20 8.05
C THR A 153 -20.80 -1.15 7.41
N SER A 154 -21.29 -1.37 6.19
CA SER A 154 -22.03 -0.35 5.42
C SER A 154 -21.24 0.96 5.33
N HIS A 155 -19.95 0.86 4.99
CA HIS A 155 -19.01 1.98 4.89
C HIS A 155 -19.01 2.85 6.17
N SER A 156 -18.76 2.20 7.31
CA SER A 156 -18.72 2.76 8.68
C SER A 156 -20.06 2.97 9.40
N GLU A 157 -21.22 2.85 8.75
CA GLU A 157 -22.52 3.09 9.39
C GLU A 157 -22.91 2.03 10.46
N ASN A 158 -22.51 0.78 10.26
CA ASN A 158 -22.83 -0.34 11.15
C ASN A 158 -21.71 -0.56 12.20
N ARG A 159 -21.82 0.18 13.31
CA ARG A 159 -20.88 0.12 14.45
C ARG A 159 -20.71 -1.28 15.04
N SER A 160 -21.77 -2.09 15.08
CA SER A 160 -21.70 -3.44 15.67
C SER A 160 -20.86 -4.39 14.81
N ALA A 161 -21.03 -4.32 13.48
CA ALA A 161 -20.18 -5.06 12.55
C ALA A 161 -18.72 -4.58 12.63
N GLU A 162 -18.50 -3.26 12.68
CA GLU A 162 -17.16 -2.70 12.75
C GLU A 162 -16.38 -3.17 13.99
N MET A 163 -17.03 -3.18 15.16
CA MET A 163 -16.38 -3.67 16.38
C MET A 163 -16.02 -5.16 16.33
N LYS A 164 -16.75 -5.97 15.55
CA LYS A 164 -16.38 -7.37 15.31
C LYS A 164 -15.15 -7.45 14.40
N TRP A 165 -15.10 -6.64 13.35
CA TRP A 165 -13.96 -6.55 12.45
C TRP A 165 -12.69 -6.08 13.17
N ARG A 166 -12.76 -5.03 13.99
CA ARG A 166 -11.61 -4.55 14.78
C ARG A 166 -11.03 -5.66 15.67
N LYS A 167 -11.90 -6.40 16.38
CA LYS A 167 -11.48 -7.54 17.21
C LYS A 167 -10.87 -8.67 16.39
N PHE A 168 -11.47 -8.99 15.25
CA PHE A 168 -10.98 -10.03 14.34
C PHE A 168 -9.60 -9.67 13.79
N ILE A 169 -9.42 -8.48 13.20
CA ILE A 169 -8.14 -8.04 12.63
C ILE A 169 -7.05 -7.97 13.69
N ALA A 170 -7.33 -7.41 14.87
CA ALA A 170 -6.37 -7.39 15.97
C ALA A 170 -5.91 -8.81 16.39
N ALA A 171 -6.84 -9.77 16.45
CA ALA A 171 -6.50 -11.16 16.75
C ALA A 171 -5.64 -11.81 15.65
N GLU A 172 -5.98 -11.58 14.38
CA GLU A 172 -5.21 -12.12 13.24
C GLU A 172 -3.81 -11.52 13.13
N LEU A 173 -3.68 -10.20 13.34
CA LEU A 173 -2.38 -9.54 13.42
C LEU A 173 -1.52 -10.16 14.53
N LYS A 174 -2.08 -10.34 15.73
CA LYS A 174 -1.38 -10.97 16.86
C LYS A 174 -0.92 -12.39 16.55
N LYS A 175 -1.76 -13.21 15.89
CA LYS A 175 -1.38 -14.58 15.48
C LYS A 175 -0.17 -14.60 14.56
N LEU A 176 -0.04 -13.59 13.69
CA LEU A 176 1.07 -13.43 12.77
C LEU A 176 2.15 -12.47 13.30
N GLY A 177 2.25 -12.27 14.62
CA GLY A 177 3.19 -11.33 15.24
C GLY A 177 4.66 -11.55 14.85
N ASN A 178 5.07 -12.80 14.64
CA ASN A 178 6.43 -13.15 14.19
C ASN A 178 6.77 -12.61 12.79
N TYR A 179 5.74 -12.25 12.01
CA TYR A 179 5.87 -11.68 10.67
C TYR A 179 5.54 -10.19 10.66
N SER A 180 5.46 -9.52 11.82
CA SER A 180 5.39 -8.05 11.85
C SER A 180 6.66 -7.43 11.26
N ASN A 181 6.52 -6.30 10.57
CA ASN A 181 7.71 -5.54 10.14
C ASN A 181 8.43 -4.99 11.38
N GLN A 182 9.76 -5.13 11.39
CA GLN A 182 10.67 -4.33 12.23
C GLN A 182 10.87 -2.94 11.64
#